data_AF-A0A1G0KPY3-F1
#
_entry.id   AF-A0A1G0KPY3-F1
#
_cell.length_a   1.000
_cell.length_b   1.000
_cell.length_c   1.000
_cell.angle_alpha   90.00
_cell.angle_beta   90.00
_cell.angle_gamma   90.00
#
_symmetry.space_group_name_H-M   'P 1'
#
loop_
_entity.id
_entity.type
_entity.pdbx_description
1 polymer ?
#
loop_
_entity_poly.entity_id
_entity_poly.type
_entity_poly.pdbx_seq_one_letter_code
_entity_poly.pdbx_strand_id
1 'polypeptide(L)'
;MKSHSAEMEETIALLEQEMWRDGIDLDLLGRYQRLCREREHAIARQGKDDRHEFLIVIPVADRPQHLAECLESLLTLCRTYEYGGCVQGRYPKVAVLIADDSGDLANIAQNRAIAAGFTRQGLETLYFGLAEQTELLRRLTAADSDRLAPIIGDTRQGALPHKGASITRNIAYLKLRELTRKDRRQLFYFIDSDQEFRVRVETPEGEQDLFAINYFHHLDALFSQREISLLTGKVVGDPPVSPAVMAGNFLTDVIAFLSRMAELEPDQSCRFHAGDRAPADEAAYHDMADLFGFKGARDAFPYRCTLDGGHDHVACFKAFARKLGHFFDGAHPTRKSHYQYKDPAASLSPARTVYTGNYIFRPGCLDYFIPFAPLKLRMAGPVLGRILKAELKERFVSANLPMLHKRTLRQTGQSEFRPGVCRTREVCDISCELERQFHGDLMLFAMEELTAQGYPSCPLTPTGIGPLLQETAETLHRKYLAKQALIGEGLTRLQALFDASRDGGEGRELGAASFDEQNWWNHRADLAEARGQFAAFIGNIERNFGSGAEGYALIGPGPNREQRLQAIAGAIFGYAGDRAAWESRDLG
;
A
#
# COMPACT_ATOMS: atom_id res chain seq x y z
N MET A 1 -31.32 17.87 -27.08
CA MET A 1 -29.92 17.97 -26.59
C MET A 1 -29.71 17.46 -25.18
N LYS A 2 -30.50 17.87 -24.15
CA LYS A 2 -30.43 17.21 -22.81
C LYS A 2 -30.67 15.68 -22.87
N SER A 3 -31.59 15.23 -23.74
CA SER A 3 -31.84 13.79 -24.03
C SER A 3 -30.57 13.04 -24.42
N HIS A 4 -29.77 13.61 -25.33
CA HIS A 4 -28.60 12.94 -25.90
C HIS A 4 -27.44 12.77 -24.90
N SER A 5 -27.28 13.70 -23.96
CA SER A 5 -26.29 13.56 -22.89
C SER A 5 -26.68 12.49 -21.87
N ALA A 6 -27.98 12.37 -21.57
CA ALA A 6 -28.49 11.34 -20.65
C ALA A 6 -28.41 9.94 -21.27
N GLU A 7 -28.80 9.81 -22.55
CA GLU A 7 -28.69 8.58 -23.34
C GLU A 7 -27.24 8.06 -23.39
N MET A 8 -26.26 8.96 -23.54
CA MET A 8 -24.85 8.60 -23.57
C MET A 8 -24.33 8.12 -22.21
N GLU A 9 -24.72 8.74 -21.10
CA GLU A 9 -24.35 8.26 -19.75
C GLU A 9 -24.96 6.89 -19.44
N GLU A 10 -26.22 6.67 -19.81
CA GLU A 10 -26.87 5.37 -19.68
C GLU A 10 -26.16 4.29 -20.52
N THR A 11 -25.77 4.64 -21.75
CA THR A 11 -25.00 3.73 -22.63
C THR A 11 -23.63 3.39 -22.05
N ILE A 12 -22.91 4.38 -21.48
CA ILE A 12 -21.61 4.16 -20.83
C ILE A 12 -21.78 3.20 -19.65
N ALA A 13 -22.80 3.40 -18.80
CA ALA A 13 -23.05 2.55 -17.65
C ALA A 13 -23.42 1.10 -18.04
N LEU A 14 -24.27 0.92 -19.07
CA LEU A 14 -24.62 -0.40 -19.59
C LEU A 14 -23.41 -1.12 -20.19
N LEU A 15 -22.57 -0.39 -20.93
CA LEU A 15 -21.36 -0.93 -21.53
C LEU A 15 -20.33 -1.32 -20.47
N GLU A 16 -20.18 -0.54 -19.40
CA GLU A 16 -19.33 -0.88 -18.26
C GLU A 16 -19.81 -2.17 -17.58
N GLN A 17 -21.13 -2.33 -17.37
CA GLN A 17 -21.68 -3.57 -16.80
C GLN A 17 -21.48 -4.79 -17.72
N GLU A 18 -21.71 -4.64 -19.02
CA GLU A 18 -21.50 -5.70 -20.01
C GLU A 18 -20.02 -6.13 -20.06
N MET A 19 -19.10 -5.16 -20.03
CA MET A 19 -17.66 -5.37 -20.05
C MET A 19 -17.16 -6.28 -18.92
N TRP A 20 -17.88 -6.36 -17.80
CA TRP A 20 -17.48 -7.12 -16.61
C TRP A 20 -18.34 -8.37 -16.32
N ARG A 21 -19.35 -8.67 -17.15
CA ARG A 21 -20.37 -9.69 -16.83
C ARG A 21 -19.78 -11.07 -16.56
N ASP A 22 -18.89 -11.53 -17.44
CA ASP A 22 -18.29 -12.87 -17.43
C ASP A 22 -16.76 -12.80 -17.36
N GLY A 23 -16.26 -11.90 -16.52
CA GLY A 23 -14.87 -11.45 -16.57
C GLY A 23 -14.72 -10.22 -17.48
N ILE A 24 -13.49 -9.72 -17.62
CA ILE A 24 -13.25 -8.53 -18.42
C ILE A 24 -13.21 -8.86 -19.92
N ASP A 25 -14.06 -8.20 -20.70
CA ASP A 25 -13.99 -8.21 -22.16
C ASP A 25 -13.12 -7.04 -22.67
N LEU A 26 -11.97 -7.37 -23.27
CA LEU A 26 -10.99 -6.39 -23.75
C LEU A 26 -11.49 -5.58 -24.97
N ASP A 27 -12.36 -6.15 -25.81
CA ASP A 27 -12.95 -5.45 -26.95
C ASP A 27 -13.99 -4.43 -26.48
N LEU A 28 -14.82 -4.81 -25.49
CA LEU A 28 -15.76 -3.90 -24.85
C LEU A 28 -15.05 -2.81 -24.06
N LEU A 29 -13.91 -3.11 -23.40
CA LEU A 29 -13.07 -2.10 -22.77
C LEU A 29 -12.62 -1.02 -23.76
N GLY A 30 -12.16 -1.42 -24.94
CA GLY A 30 -11.78 -0.47 -25.99
C GLY A 30 -12.95 0.41 -26.45
N ARG A 31 -14.18 -0.14 -26.51
CA ARG A 31 -15.40 0.61 -26.83
C ARG A 31 -15.79 1.57 -25.71
N TYR A 32 -15.73 1.11 -24.46
CA TYR A 32 -16.02 1.91 -23.26
C TYR A 32 -15.13 3.15 -23.17
N GLN A 33 -13.81 2.95 -23.34
CA GLN A 33 -12.84 4.05 -23.34
C GLN A 33 -13.10 5.04 -24.48
N ARG A 34 -13.43 4.57 -25.68
CA ARG A 34 -13.80 5.45 -26.82
C ARG A 34 -15.04 6.29 -26.51
N LEU A 35 -16.10 5.66 -26.00
CA LEU A 35 -17.36 6.34 -25.69
C LEU A 35 -17.17 7.39 -24.59
N CYS A 36 -16.33 7.11 -23.60
CA CYS A 36 -15.92 8.10 -22.61
C CYS A 36 -15.28 9.34 -23.26
N ARG A 37 -14.36 9.19 -24.22
CA ARG A 37 -13.76 10.35 -24.93
C ARG A 37 -14.78 11.11 -25.78
N GLU A 38 -15.70 10.41 -26.45
CA GLU A 38 -16.80 11.04 -27.19
C GLU A 38 -17.67 11.90 -26.28
N ARG A 39 -17.91 11.45 -25.04
CA ARG A 39 -18.58 12.27 -24.02
C ARG A 39 -17.81 13.54 -23.70
N GLU A 40 -16.49 13.46 -23.50
CA GLU A 40 -15.67 14.64 -23.21
C GLU A 40 -15.72 15.66 -24.36
N HIS A 41 -15.72 15.20 -25.63
CA HIS A 41 -15.95 16.07 -26.78
C HIS A 41 -17.36 16.67 -26.82
N ALA A 42 -18.39 15.95 -26.38
CA ALA A 42 -19.75 16.47 -26.27
C ALA A 42 -19.86 17.56 -25.20
N ILE A 43 -19.22 17.37 -24.04
CA ILE A 43 -19.15 18.37 -22.96
C ILE A 43 -18.40 19.63 -23.44
N ALA A 44 -17.25 19.46 -24.08
CA ALA A 44 -16.47 20.57 -24.62
C ALA A 44 -17.26 21.43 -25.61
N ARG A 45 -18.06 20.81 -26.49
CA ARG A 45 -18.95 21.53 -27.43
C ARG A 45 -20.06 22.34 -26.76
N GLN A 46 -20.47 21.96 -25.55
CA GLN A 46 -21.45 22.73 -24.77
C GLN A 46 -20.83 23.96 -24.10
N GLY A 47 -19.50 24.00 -23.97
CA GLY A 47 -18.76 25.15 -23.44
C GLY A 47 -18.87 25.35 -21.92
N LYS A 48 -19.50 24.42 -21.19
CA LYS A 48 -19.65 24.48 -19.73
C LYS A 48 -19.26 23.16 -19.09
N ASP A 49 -18.26 23.20 -18.21
CA ASP A 49 -17.79 22.04 -17.45
C ASP A 49 -17.68 22.36 -15.94
N ASP A 50 -18.78 22.11 -15.23
CA ASP A 50 -18.94 22.34 -13.79
C ASP A 50 -18.41 21.17 -12.92
N ARG A 51 -17.73 20.20 -13.53
CA ARG A 51 -17.19 19.03 -12.82
C ARG A 51 -15.94 19.38 -12.01
N HIS A 52 -15.59 18.50 -11.08
CA HIS A 52 -14.49 18.72 -10.15
C HIS A 52 -13.12 18.79 -10.84
N GLU A 53 -12.22 19.57 -10.25
CA GLU A 53 -10.79 19.57 -10.52
C GLU A 53 -10.08 18.72 -9.49
N PHE A 54 -9.17 17.88 -9.95
CA PHE A 54 -8.38 16.98 -9.12
C PHE A 54 -6.98 17.55 -8.95
N LEU A 55 -6.60 17.82 -7.71
CA LEU A 55 -5.20 18.00 -7.33
C LEU A 55 -4.72 16.74 -6.62
N ILE A 56 -3.91 15.96 -7.32
CA ILE A 56 -3.37 14.70 -6.85
C ILE A 56 -2.10 14.99 -6.04
N VAL A 57 -1.97 14.43 -4.85
CA VAL A 57 -0.77 14.58 -4.02
C VAL A 57 -0.03 13.26 -3.96
N ILE A 58 1.24 13.29 -4.36
CA ILE A 58 2.13 12.12 -4.39
C ILE A 58 3.31 12.37 -3.46
N PRO A 59 3.31 11.79 -2.25
CA PRO A 59 4.49 11.76 -1.41
C PRO A 59 5.55 10.82 -2.00
N VAL A 60 6.80 11.26 -2.02
CA VAL A 60 7.94 10.49 -2.52
C VAL A 60 9.15 10.68 -1.59
N ALA A 61 9.97 9.64 -1.43
CA ALA A 61 11.24 9.72 -0.72
C ALA A 61 12.21 8.70 -1.34
N ASP A 62 13.23 9.16 -2.06
CA ASP A 62 14.27 8.35 -2.70
C ASP A 62 13.73 7.24 -3.61
N ARG A 63 12.67 7.54 -4.38
CA ARG A 63 11.98 6.59 -5.27
C ARG A 63 11.66 7.19 -6.66
N PRO A 64 12.66 7.64 -7.43
CA PRO A 64 12.40 8.27 -8.72
C PRO A 64 11.74 7.34 -9.73
N GLN A 65 12.03 6.03 -9.73
CA GLN A 65 11.42 5.11 -10.71
C GLN A 65 9.94 4.87 -10.39
N HIS A 66 9.59 4.63 -9.13
CA HIS A 66 8.17 4.53 -8.75
C HIS A 66 7.41 5.83 -9.05
N LEU A 67 8.01 7.00 -8.78
CA LEU A 67 7.39 8.29 -9.15
C LEU A 67 7.14 8.38 -10.67
N ALA A 68 8.11 7.98 -11.49
CA ALA A 68 7.97 7.99 -12.94
C ALA A 68 6.86 7.04 -13.42
N GLU A 69 6.81 5.82 -12.89
CA GLU A 69 5.77 4.82 -13.22
C GLU A 69 4.37 5.29 -12.79
N CYS A 70 4.26 5.88 -11.60
CA CYS A 70 3.03 6.46 -11.08
C CYS A 70 2.51 7.59 -12.00
N LEU A 71 3.37 8.56 -12.35
CA LEU A 71 3.00 9.67 -13.24
C LEU A 71 2.70 9.21 -14.67
N GLU A 72 3.42 8.21 -15.19
CA GLU A 72 3.13 7.63 -16.50
C GLU A 72 1.76 6.96 -16.52
N SER A 73 1.39 6.24 -15.44
CA SER A 73 0.06 5.64 -15.32
C SER A 73 -1.04 6.70 -15.28
N LEU A 74 -0.82 7.82 -14.59
CA LEU A 74 -1.75 8.94 -14.52
C LEU A 74 -1.90 9.61 -15.89
N LEU A 75 -0.80 9.94 -16.56
CA LEU A 75 -0.83 10.53 -17.89
C LEU A 75 -1.51 9.60 -18.91
N THR A 76 -1.26 8.30 -18.81
CA THR A 76 -1.94 7.29 -19.64
C THR A 76 -3.44 7.24 -19.34
N LEU A 77 -3.86 7.32 -18.08
CA LEU A 77 -5.26 7.42 -17.71
C LEU A 77 -5.92 8.68 -18.32
N CYS A 78 -5.24 9.82 -18.22
CA CYS A 78 -5.68 11.08 -18.84
C CYS A 78 -5.84 10.95 -20.36
N ARG A 79 -4.89 10.31 -21.05
CA ARG A 79 -5.01 10.00 -22.50
C ARG A 79 -6.13 9.02 -22.82
N THR A 80 -6.36 8.06 -21.92
CA THR A 80 -7.35 6.99 -22.13
C THR A 80 -8.78 7.51 -22.04
N TYR A 81 -9.07 8.34 -21.04
CA TYR A 81 -10.44 8.78 -20.75
C TYR A 81 -10.72 10.26 -21.02
N GLU A 82 -9.67 11.08 -21.15
CA GLU A 82 -9.74 12.53 -21.40
C GLU A 82 -10.66 13.30 -20.45
N TYR A 83 -10.79 12.86 -19.19
CA TYR A 83 -11.62 13.56 -18.20
C TYR A 83 -11.27 15.06 -18.14
N GLY A 84 -12.25 15.93 -18.41
CA GLY A 84 -12.06 17.38 -18.47
C GLY A 84 -11.53 17.90 -19.81
N GLY A 85 -11.41 17.02 -20.81
CA GLY A 85 -10.87 17.28 -22.13
C GLY A 85 -9.35 17.39 -22.19
N CYS A 86 -8.85 17.60 -23.41
CA CYS A 86 -7.45 17.90 -23.72
C CYS A 86 -7.37 19.21 -24.50
N VAL A 87 -6.76 20.24 -23.91
CA VAL A 87 -6.64 21.58 -24.50
C VAL A 87 -5.17 21.86 -24.80
N GLN A 88 -4.82 21.99 -26.08
CA GLN A 88 -3.43 22.20 -26.52
C GLN A 88 -2.46 21.15 -25.95
N GLY A 89 -2.91 19.89 -25.88
CA GLY A 89 -2.11 18.80 -25.31
C GLY A 89 -2.04 18.78 -23.78
N ARG A 90 -2.86 19.55 -23.07
CA ARG A 90 -2.90 19.60 -21.60
C ARG A 90 -4.24 19.14 -21.04
N TYR A 91 -4.20 18.59 -19.82
CA TYR A 91 -5.39 18.09 -19.11
C TYR A 91 -5.81 19.09 -18.01
N PRO A 92 -6.76 19.99 -18.27
CA PRO A 92 -6.99 21.17 -17.43
C PRO A 92 -7.67 20.87 -16.08
N LYS A 93 -8.26 19.67 -15.92
CA LYS A 93 -8.94 19.25 -14.69
C LYS A 93 -8.07 18.40 -13.77
N VAL A 94 -6.82 18.10 -14.14
CA VAL A 94 -5.94 17.20 -13.39
C VAL A 94 -4.57 17.85 -13.23
N ALA A 95 -4.17 18.07 -11.98
CA ALA A 95 -2.85 18.56 -11.62
C ALA A 95 -2.24 17.69 -10.50
N VAL A 96 -0.91 17.74 -10.36
CA VAL A 96 -0.17 16.93 -9.40
C VAL A 96 0.71 17.80 -8.51
N LEU A 97 0.67 17.58 -7.20
CA LEU A 97 1.62 18.07 -6.21
C LEU A 97 2.53 16.92 -5.78
N ILE A 98 3.82 17.01 -6.10
CA ILE A 98 4.82 16.02 -5.69
C ILE A 98 5.45 16.51 -4.38
N ALA A 99 5.12 15.87 -3.27
CA ALA A 99 5.64 16.21 -1.94
C ALA A 99 6.89 15.38 -1.65
N ASP A 100 8.06 15.95 -1.92
CA ASP A 100 9.34 15.23 -1.90
C ASP A 100 10.02 15.29 -0.51
N ASP A 101 10.30 14.12 0.05
CA ASP A 101 10.97 13.86 1.33
C ASP A 101 12.27 13.05 1.14
N SER A 102 12.81 13.05 -0.08
CA SER A 102 14.07 12.38 -0.44
C SER A 102 15.26 13.01 0.29
N GLY A 103 16.24 12.17 0.65
CA GLY A 103 17.49 12.60 1.26
C GLY A 103 18.68 12.59 0.32
N ASP A 104 18.63 11.77 -0.74
CA ASP A 104 19.71 11.67 -1.72
C ASP A 104 19.59 12.78 -2.79
N LEU A 105 20.68 13.50 -3.02
CA LEU A 105 20.71 14.64 -3.94
C LEU A 105 20.46 14.23 -5.41
N ALA A 106 20.91 13.05 -5.83
CA ALA A 106 20.66 12.55 -7.17
C ALA A 106 19.18 12.19 -7.34
N ASN A 107 18.57 11.55 -6.34
CA ASN A 107 17.14 11.25 -6.35
C ASN A 107 16.29 12.54 -6.36
N ILE A 108 16.64 13.54 -5.57
CA ILE A 108 15.98 14.86 -5.57
C ILE A 108 16.04 15.49 -6.97
N ALA A 109 17.23 15.52 -7.59
CA ALA A 109 17.41 16.07 -8.93
C ALA A 109 16.60 15.29 -9.97
N GLN A 110 16.56 13.96 -9.86
CA GLN A 110 15.79 13.09 -10.75
C GLN A 110 14.29 13.29 -10.59
N ASN A 111 13.76 13.34 -9.36
CA ASN A 111 12.34 13.63 -9.10
C ASN A 111 11.91 14.96 -9.71
N ARG A 112 12.74 16.01 -9.55
CA ARG A 112 12.50 17.33 -10.15
C ARG A 112 12.50 17.27 -11.68
N ALA A 113 13.43 16.53 -12.28
CA ALA A 113 13.50 16.34 -13.72
C ALA A 113 12.28 15.55 -14.26
N ILE A 114 11.85 14.52 -13.54
CA ILE A 114 10.64 13.73 -13.82
C ILE A 114 9.41 14.66 -13.83
N ALA A 115 9.20 15.44 -12.76
CA ALA A 115 8.10 16.39 -12.66
C ALA A 115 8.05 17.33 -13.87
N ALA A 116 9.17 18.00 -14.16
CA ALA A 116 9.28 18.89 -15.31
C ALA A 116 9.03 18.18 -16.65
N GLY A 117 9.45 16.92 -16.78
CA GLY A 117 9.18 16.06 -17.93
C GLY A 117 7.70 15.84 -18.17
N PHE A 118 6.95 15.48 -17.13
CA PHE A 118 5.50 15.25 -17.23
C PHE A 118 4.71 16.55 -17.48
N THR A 119 5.15 17.68 -16.91
CA THR A 119 4.58 19.00 -17.25
C THR A 119 4.71 19.32 -18.74
N ARG A 120 5.84 19.00 -19.37
CA ARG A 120 6.01 19.18 -20.82
C ARG A 120 5.12 18.25 -21.65
N GLN A 121 4.76 17.09 -21.12
CA GLN A 121 3.89 16.13 -21.79
C GLN A 121 2.39 16.40 -21.62
N GLY A 122 2.01 17.43 -20.85
CA GLY A 122 0.62 17.87 -20.71
C GLY A 122 -0.02 17.71 -19.33
N LEU A 123 0.66 17.03 -18.41
CA LEU A 123 0.19 16.82 -17.03
C LEU A 123 0.80 17.89 -16.12
N GLU A 124 0.00 18.84 -15.63
CA GLU A 124 0.51 19.90 -14.74
C GLU A 124 1.09 19.30 -13.46
N THR A 125 2.39 19.51 -13.22
CA THR A 125 3.05 19.10 -11.97
C THR A 125 3.64 20.30 -11.23
N LEU A 126 3.48 20.27 -9.91
CA LEU A 126 4.10 21.17 -8.94
C LEU A 126 5.05 20.35 -8.07
N TYR A 127 6.35 20.60 -8.23
CA TYR A 127 7.38 20.00 -7.40
C TYR A 127 7.49 20.75 -6.07
N PHE A 128 7.25 20.07 -4.96
CA PHE A 128 7.26 20.61 -3.60
C PHE A 128 8.25 19.84 -2.74
N GLY A 129 9.55 20.11 -2.95
CA GLY A 129 10.63 19.46 -2.24
C GLY A 129 11.06 20.19 -0.97
N LEU A 130 12.21 19.80 -0.42
CA LEU A 130 12.67 20.29 0.88
C LEU A 130 12.85 21.80 0.94
N ALA A 131 13.29 22.43 -0.16
CA ALA A 131 13.45 23.88 -0.24
C ALA A 131 12.08 24.59 -0.19
N GLU A 132 11.12 24.12 -0.98
CA GLU A 132 9.77 24.68 -1.02
C GLU A 132 9.01 24.42 0.29
N GLN A 133 9.21 23.25 0.91
CA GLN A 133 8.69 22.92 2.25
C GLN A 133 9.31 23.81 3.32
N THR A 134 10.63 24.03 3.28
CA THR A 134 11.31 24.91 4.24
C THR A 134 10.78 26.34 4.13
N GLU A 135 10.62 26.85 2.91
CA GLU A 135 10.04 28.19 2.67
C GLU A 135 8.62 28.30 3.24
N LEU A 136 7.78 27.29 3.03
CA LEU A 136 6.45 27.24 3.63
C LEU A 136 6.51 27.28 5.17
N LEU A 137 7.40 26.48 5.77
CA LEU A 137 7.52 26.35 7.22
C LEU A 137 8.12 27.59 7.88
N ARG A 138 9.01 28.33 7.20
CA ARG A 138 9.58 29.58 7.71
C ARG A 138 8.56 30.71 7.89
N ARG A 139 7.36 30.58 7.31
CA ARG A 139 6.25 31.53 7.50
C ARG A 139 5.56 31.35 8.86
N LEU A 140 5.77 30.21 9.52
CA LEU A 140 5.26 29.98 10.86
C LEU A 140 6.01 30.82 11.88
N THR A 141 5.29 31.40 12.84
CA THR A 141 5.93 32.02 14.01
C THR A 141 6.64 30.94 14.84
N ALA A 142 7.60 31.33 15.69
CA ALA A 142 8.24 30.38 16.60
C ALA A 142 7.23 29.68 17.52
N ALA A 143 6.19 30.40 17.97
CA ALA A 143 5.12 29.84 18.77
C ALA A 143 4.27 28.82 18.00
N ASP A 144 3.95 29.09 16.73
CA ASP A 144 3.19 28.15 15.90
C ASP A 144 4.02 26.92 15.53
N SER A 145 5.31 27.10 15.24
CA SER A 145 6.25 26.00 15.01
C SER A 145 6.26 25.03 16.20
N ASP A 146 6.34 25.56 17.42
CA ASP A 146 6.36 24.75 18.64
C ASP A 146 5.02 24.04 18.87
N ARG A 147 3.90 24.74 18.64
CA ARG A 147 2.54 24.17 18.78
C ARG A 147 2.23 23.10 17.73
N LEU A 148 2.81 23.22 16.52
CA LEU A 148 2.58 22.29 15.42
C LEU A 148 3.61 21.14 15.39
N ALA A 149 4.67 21.18 16.19
CA ALA A 149 5.69 20.14 16.23
C ALA A 149 5.14 18.70 16.40
N PRO A 150 4.07 18.46 17.21
CA PRO A 150 3.41 17.15 17.29
C PRO A 150 2.74 16.66 15.99
N ILE A 151 2.56 17.54 15.01
CA ILE A 151 1.85 17.28 13.75
C ILE A 151 2.82 17.21 12.56
N ILE A 152 3.74 18.17 12.47
CA ILE A 152 4.66 18.35 11.33
C ILE A 152 6.13 18.11 11.69
N GLY A 153 6.42 17.63 12.90
CA GLY A 153 7.77 17.43 13.40
C GLY A 153 8.45 18.73 13.83
N ASP A 154 9.66 18.62 14.38
CA ASP A 154 10.48 19.81 14.67
C ASP A 154 10.93 20.46 13.35
N THR A 155 10.46 21.68 13.11
CA THR A 155 10.69 22.44 11.88
C THR A 155 11.57 23.66 12.09
N ARG A 156 12.16 23.83 13.29
CA ARG A 156 12.98 25.02 13.64
C ARG A 156 14.21 25.19 12.74
N GLN A 157 14.71 24.08 12.17
CA GLN A 157 15.84 24.07 11.24
C GLN A 157 15.40 23.99 9.76
N GLY A 158 14.10 24.09 9.46
CA GLY A 158 13.53 23.82 8.15
C GLY A 158 13.12 22.36 7.97
N ALA A 159 12.71 22.00 6.74
CA ALA A 159 12.30 20.64 6.41
C ALA A 159 13.53 19.73 6.27
N LEU A 160 13.64 18.73 7.15
CA LEU A 160 14.64 17.67 7.04
C LEU A 160 14.13 16.54 6.12
N PRO A 161 15.04 15.84 5.39
CA PRO A 161 14.67 14.65 4.64
C PRO A 161 14.25 13.51 5.57
N HIS A 162 13.56 12.51 5.01
CA HIS A 162 13.12 11.29 5.71
C HIS A 162 12.34 11.53 7.01
N LYS A 163 11.63 12.66 7.09
CA LYS A 163 10.75 12.97 8.24
C LYS A 163 9.59 11.97 8.34
N GLY A 164 9.21 11.37 7.21
CA GLY A 164 8.29 10.25 7.16
C GLY A 164 6.94 10.61 6.53
N ALA A 165 6.26 9.57 6.05
CA ALA A 165 5.07 9.66 5.21
C ALA A 165 3.93 10.49 5.81
N SER A 166 3.69 10.42 7.13
CA SER A 166 2.63 11.16 7.81
C SER A 166 2.97 12.66 7.92
N ILE A 167 4.19 12.99 8.33
CA ILE A 167 4.65 14.38 8.44
C ILE A 167 4.65 15.05 7.07
N THR A 168 5.18 14.37 6.04
CA THR A 168 5.20 14.89 4.66
C THR A 168 3.79 15.19 4.14
N ARG A 169 2.81 14.33 4.43
CA ARG A 169 1.40 14.59 4.08
C ARG A 169 0.83 15.78 4.87
N ASN A 170 1.11 15.90 6.16
CA ASN A 170 0.65 17.03 6.96
C ASN A 170 1.24 18.35 6.45
N ILE A 171 2.51 18.39 6.07
CA ILE A 171 3.11 19.58 5.44
C ILE A 171 2.46 19.84 4.06
N ALA A 172 2.16 18.79 3.28
CA ALA A 172 1.41 18.94 2.03
C ALA A 172 0.00 19.53 2.27
N TYR A 173 -0.68 19.21 3.38
CA TYR A 173 -1.98 19.84 3.72
C TYR A 173 -1.84 21.36 3.91
N LEU A 174 -0.73 21.83 4.49
CA LEU A 174 -0.45 23.27 4.57
C LEU A 174 -0.33 23.87 3.17
N LYS A 175 0.37 23.19 2.26
CA LYS A 175 0.48 23.64 0.87
C LYS A 175 -0.87 23.62 0.13
N LEU A 176 -1.70 22.61 0.36
CA LEU A 176 -3.03 22.51 -0.23
C LEU A 176 -3.95 23.64 0.22
N ARG A 177 -3.82 24.13 1.46
CA ARG A 177 -4.55 25.32 1.91
C ARG A 177 -4.19 26.55 1.08
N GLU A 178 -2.91 26.79 0.80
CA GLU A 178 -2.48 27.89 -0.10
C GLU A 178 -3.02 27.74 -1.53
N LEU A 179 -3.17 26.50 -2.00
CA LEU A 179 -3.63 26.19 -3.36
C LEU A 179 -5.16 26.10 -3.48
N THR A 180 -5.89 26.17 -2.38
CA THR A 180 -7.35 26.02 -2.38
C THR A 180 -8.00 27.23 -3.04
N ARG A 181 -8.79 26.97 -4.09
CA ARG A 181 -9.50 28.02 -4.84
C ARG A 181 -10.98 28.03 -4.44
N LYS A 182 -11.43 29.08 -3.75
CA LYS A 182 -12.81 29.17 -3.22
C LYS A 182 -13.90 29.18 -4.29
N ASP A 183 -13.57 29.58 -5.51
CA ASP A 183 -14.45 29.67 -6.67
C ASP A 183 -14.53 28.38 -7.49
N ARG A 184 -13.71 27.37 -7.20
CA ARG A 184 -13.62 26.14 -7.99
C ARG A 184 -14.05 24.92 -7.19
N ARG A 185 -14.66 23.97 -7.88
CA ARG A 185 -14.97 22.64 -7.34
C ARG A 185 -13.70 21.80 -7.34
N GLN A 186 -12.98 21.79 -6.23
CA GLN A 186 -11.71 21.07 -6.12
C GLN A 186 -11.84 19.84 -5.23
N LEU A 187 -11.16 18.75 -5.60
CA LEU A 187 -10.94 17.58 -4.76
C LEU A 187 -9.44 17.31 -4.64
N PHE A 188 -9.01 16.94 -3.44
CA PHE A 188 -7.63 16.56 -3.16
C PHE A 188 -7.52 15.05 -3.10
N TYR A 189 -6.67 14.45 -3.92
CA TYR A 189 -6.53 13.00 -4.03
C TYR A 189 -5.11 12.56 -3.67
N PHE A 190 -4.94 11.93 -2.52
CA PHE A 190 -3.65 11.41 -2.08
C PHE A 190 -3.44 9.98 -2.54
N ILE A 191 -2.29 9.75 -3.18
CA ILE A 191 -1.82 8.44 -3.62
C ILE A 191 -0.36 8.23 -3.22
N ASP A 192 0.06 6.98 -3.05
CA ASP A 192 1.48 6.66 -2.84
C ASP A 192 2.21 6.55 -4.18
N SER A 193 3.51 6.87 -4.20
CA SER A 193 4.34 6.79 -5.42
C SER A 193 4.49 5.36 -5.95
N ASP A 194 4.24 4.34 -5.14
CA ASP A 194 4.31 2.92 -5.50
C ASP A 194 2.96 2.36 -6.01
N GLN A 195 2.12 3.25 -6.54
CA GLN A 195 0.80 2.92 -7.08
C GLN A 195 0.58 3.48 -8.48
N GLU A 196 -0.26 2.78 -9.23
CA GLU A 196 -0.63 3.09 -10.60
C GLU A 196 -2.14 3.18 -10.75
N PHE A 197 -2.61 4.04 -11.66
CA PHE A 197 -4.01 4.14 -12.10
C PHE A 197 -4.42 2.97 -13.00
N ARG A 198 -4.22 1.75 -12.50
CA ARG A 198 -4.51 0.49 -13.18
C ARG A 198 -5.15 -0.45 -12.19
N VAL A 199 -5.72 -1.52 -12.71
CA VAL A 199 -6.17 -2.66 -11.93
C VAL A 199 -5.55 -3.94 -12.46
N ARG A 200 -5.21 -4.85 -11.54
CA ARG A 200 -4.79 -6.20 -11.90
C ARG A 200 -6.00 -7.11 -12.00
N VAL A 201 -6.18 -7.74 -13.15
CA VAL A 201 -7.26 -8.68 -13.41
C VAL A 201 -6.70 -10.03 -13.83
N GLU A 202 -7.50 -11.07 -13.65
CA GLU A 202 -7.22 -12.41 -14.16
C GLU A 202 -7.96 -12.59 -15.48
N THR A 203 -7.23 -13.00 -16.52
CA THR A 203 -7.74 -13.30 -17.86
C THR A 203 -7.37 -14.74 -18.23
N PRO A 204 -8.02 -15.36 -19.23
CA PRO A 204 -7.62 -16.67 -19.74
C PRO A 204 -6.13 -16.73 -20.15
N GLU A 205 -5.56 -15.61 -20.58
CA GLU A 205 -4.16 -15.46 -20.98
C GLU A 205 -3.21 -15.16 -19.80
N GLY A 206 -3.73 -15.02 -18.58
CA GLY A 206 -2.95 -14.74 -17.37
C GLY A 206 -3.28 -13.42 -16.67
N GLU A 207 -2.42 -12.98 -15.77
CA GLU A 207 -2.58 -11.69 -15.06
C GLU A 207 -2.33 -10.51 -16.00
N GLN A 208 -3.23 -9.54 -16.04
CA GLN A 208 -3.06 -8.30 -16.82
C GLN A 208 -3.28 -7.05 -15.96
N ASP A 209 -2.47 -6.02 -16.19
CA ASP A 209 -2.60 -4.70 -15.56
C ASP A 209 -3.29 -3.73 -16.54
N LEU A 210 -4.55 -3.40 -16.30
CA LEU A 210 -5.42 -2.69 -17.24
C LEU A 210 -5.87 -1.31 -16.75
N PHE A 211 -6.06 -0.38 -17.70
CA PHE A 211 -6.75 0.90 -17.48
C PHE A 211 -8.26 0.70 -17.64
N ALA A 212 -8.87 -0.04 -16.71
CA ALA A 212 -10.27 -0.46 -16.82
C ALA A 212 -11.25 0.42 -16.02
N ILE A 213 -10.75 1.33 -15.18
CA ILE A 213 -11.57 2.23 -14.35
C ILE A 213 -11.38 3.67 -14.79
N ASN A 214 -12.47 4.38 -15.08
CA ASN A 214 -12.47 5.83 -15.27
C ASN A 214 -12.56 6.56 -13.91
N TYR A 215 -11.45 6.58 -13.16
CA TYR A 215 -11.41 7.06 -11.77
C TYR A 215 -12.02 8.46 -11.58
N PHE A 216 -11.62 9.43 -12.41
CA PHE A 216 -12.07 10.82 -12.25
C PHE A 216 -13.55 10.99 -12.54
N HIS A 217 -14.09 10.27 -13.53
CA HIS A 217 -15.53 10.27 -13.79
C HIS A 217 -16.32 9.73 -12.60
N HIS A 218 -15.93 8.56 -12.08
CA HIS A 218 -16.60 7.94 -10.94
C HIS A 218 -16.50 8.81 -9.69
N LEU A 219 -15.32 9.34 -9.37
CA LEU A 219 -15.13 10.23 -8.23
C LEU A 219 -15.94 11.53 -8.37
N ASP A 220 -15.93 12.15 -9.54
CA ASP A 220 -16.73 13.36 -9.80
C ASP A 220 -18.23 13.11 -9.62
N ALA A 221 -18.73 11.98 -10.15
CA ALA A 221 -20.13 11.60 -10.01
C ALA A 221 -20.50 11.38 -8.54
N LEU A 222 -19.70 10.62 -7.80
CA LEU A 222 -19.93 10.33 -6.38
C LEU A 222 -19.97 11.61 -5.54
N PHE A 223 -18.97 12.48 -5.67
CA PHE A 223 -18.92 13.73 -4.91
C PHE A 223 -19.97 14.74 -5.39
N SER A 224 -20.42 14.69 -6.64
CA SER A 224 -21.48 15.58 -7.13
C SER A 224 -22.89 15.17 -6.67
N GLN A 225 -23.13 13.87 -6.51
CA GLN A 225 -24.47 13.32 -6.24
C GLN A 225 -24.72 12.96 -4.78
N ARG A 226 -23.66 12.92 -3.95
CA ARG A 226 -23.73 12.51 -2.54
C ARG A 226 -23.01 13.53 -1.66
N GLU A 227 -23.46 13.61 -0.40
CA GLU A 227 -22.79 14.41 0.63
C GLU A 227 -21.55 13.69 1.18
N ILE A 228 -20.55 13.47 0.31
CA ILE A 228 -19.27 12.87 0.69
C ILE A 228 -18.29 13.99 1.05
N SER A 229 -17.69 13.88 2.25
CA SER A 229 -16.58 14.73 2.68
C SER A 229 -15.24 14.08 2.34
N LEU A 230 -15.12 12.78 2.63
CA LEU A 230 -13.91 11.99 2.40
C LEU A 230 -14.28 10.58 1.92
N LEU A 231 -13.58 10.11 0.89
CA LEU A 231 -13.70 8.76 0.35
C LEU A 231 -12.32 8.08 0.40
N THR A 232 -12.29 6.82 0.84
CA THR A 232 -11.10 5.95 0.74
C THR A 232 -11.35 4.87 -0.30
N GLY A 233 -10.38 4.64 -1.17
CA GLY A 233 -10.35 3.46 -2.03
C GLY A 233 -9.63 2.29 -1.36
N LYS A 234 -9.40 1.24 -2.15
CA LYS A 234 -8.60 0.05 -1.78
C LYS A 234 -7.34 -0.01 -2.65
N VAL A 235 -6.58 -1.10 -2.56
CA VAL A 235 -5.52 -1.43 -3.52
C VAL A 235 -5.62 -2.88 -3.94
N VAL A 236 -5.13 -3.14 -5.15
CA VAL A 236 -4.92 -4.49 -5.71
C VAL A 236 -3.46 -4.68 -6.09
N GLY A 237 -3.02 -5.91 -6.31
CA GLY A 237 -1.62 -6.23 -6.61
C GLY A 237 -0.86 -6.72 -5.38
N ASP A 238 0.29 -6.10 -5.11
CA ASP A 238 1.11 -6.50 -3.95
C ASP A 238 0.43 -6.07 -2.64
N PRO A 239 0.56 -6.85 -1.56
CA PRO A 239 -0.05 -6.48 -0.29
C PRO A 239 0.43 -5.13 0.27
N PRO A 240 -0.48 -4.28 0.77
CA PRO A 240 -0.13 -2.98 1.33
C PRO A 240 0.45 -3.04 2.76
N VAL A 241 0.78 -4.23 3.27
CA VAL A 241 1.19 -4.43 4.66
C VAL A 241 2.69 -4.70 4.80
N SER A 242 3.14 -4.82 6.05
CA SER A 242 4.52 -5.14 6.40
C SER A 242 4.82 -6.63 6.21
N PRO A 243 6.04 -7.02 5.74
CA PRO A 243 6.53 -8.40 5.82
C PRO A 243 6.45 -8.99 7.23
N ALA A 244 6.53 -8.14 8.28
CA ALA A 244 6.43 -8.55 9.68
C ALA A 244 5.11 -9.25 10.04
N VAL A 245 4.07 -9.09 9.22
CA VAL A 245 2.73 -9.68 9.42
C VAL A 245 2.28 -10.52 8.23
N MET A 246 3.21 -10.98 7.39
CA MET A 246 2.94 -11.89 6.26
C MET A 246 3.80 -13.16 6.27
N ALA A 247 4.83 -13.21 7.14
CA ALA A 247 5.86 -14.22 7.08
C ALA A 247 5.33 -15.63 7.32
N GLY A 248 4.39 -15.83 8.24
CA GLY A 248 3.83 -17.15 8.53
C GLY A 248 3.05 -17.74 7.35
N ASN A 249 2.20 -16.93 6.73
CA ASN A 249 1.42 -17.36 5.56
C ASN A 249 2.33 -17.59 4.34
N PHE A 250 3.32 -16.72 4.11
CA PHE A 250 4.26 -16.94 3.00
C PHE A 250 5.14 -18.18 3.22
N LEU A 251 5.56 -18.45 4.45
CA LEU A 251 6.33 -19.64 4.80
C LEU A 251 5.53 -20.92 4.52
N THR A 252 4.24 -20.93 4.85
CA THR A 252 3.31 -22.01 4.47
C THR A 252 3.30 -22.24 2.96
N ASP A 253 3.28 -21.17 2.16
CA ASP A 253 3.28 -21.26 0.70
C ASP A 253 4.61 -21.80 0.13
N VAL A 254 5.74 -21.37 0.69
CA VAL A 254 7.08 -21.86 0.30
C VAL A 254 7.22 -23.35 0.61
N ILE A 255 6.76 -23.81 1.76
CA ILE A 255 6.76 -25.22 2.15
C ILE A 255 5.91 -26.04 1.18
N ALA A 256 4.71 -25.55 0.84
CA ALA A 256 3.83 -26.22 -0.12
C ALA A 256 4.47 -26.31 -1.51
N PHE A 257 5.12 -25.23 -1.97
CA PHE A 257 5.85 -25.21 -3.23
C PHE A 257 6.98 -26.26 -3.27
N LEU A 258 7.85 -26.29 -2.26
CA LEU A 258 8.95 -27.26 -2.20
C LEU A 258 8.45 -28.68 -2.06
N SER A 259 7.40 -28.90 -1.26
CA SER A 259 6.81 -30.23 -1.08
C SER A 259 6.27 -30.75 -2.42
N ARG A 260 5.64 -29.88 -3.22
CA ARG A 260 5.19 -30.25 -4.56
C ARG A 260 6.33 -30.45 -5.54
N MET A 261 7.39 -29.62 -5.48
CA MET A 261 8.58 -29.81 -6.32
C MET A 261 9.28 -31.14 -6.05
N ALA A 262 9.24 -31.63 -4.81
CA ALA A 262 9.85 -32.91 -4.43
C ALA A 262 9.18 -34.13 -5.08
N GLU A 263 7.93 -33.99 -5.50
CA GLU A 263 7.14 -35.04 -6.16
C GLU A 263 7.27 -35.01 -7.69
N LEU A 264 8.06 -34.08 -8.24
CA LEU A 264 8.11 -33.79 -9.67
C LEU A 264 9.51 -34.01 -10.24
N GLU A 265 9.55 -34.62 -11.42
CA GLU A 265 10.78 -34.80 -12.18
C GLU A 265 11.32 -33.45 -12.69
N PRO A 266 12.62 -33.15 -12.52
CA PRO A 266 13.19 -31.82 -12.77
C PRO A 266 13.04 -31.33 -14.22
N ASP A 267 13.27 -32.21 -15.19
CA ASP A 267 13.33 -31.85 -16.61
C ASP A 267 11.97 -32.04 -17.33
N GLN A 268 10.91 -32.36 -16.58
CA GLN A 268 9.55 -32.39 -17.14
C GLN A 268 8.97 -30.99 -17.30
N SER A 269 8.06 -30.85 -18.28
CA SER A 269 7.30 -29.61 -18.50
C SER A 269 6.64 -29.11 -17.22
N CYS A 270 6.79 -27.82 -16.97
CA CYS A 270 6.34 -27.15 -15.77
C CYS A 270 4.83 -27.35 -15.54
N ARG A 271 4.46 -27.86 -14.37
CA ARG A 271 3.07 -28.07 -13.95
C ARG A 271 2.49 -26.95 -13.08
N PHE A 272 3.25 -25.89 -12.84
CA PHE A 272 2.84 -24.75 -12.00
C PHE A 272 2.05 -23.68 -12.77
N HIS A 273 1.54 -23.99 -13.97
CA HIS A 273 0.71 -23.08 -14.78
C HIS A 273 -0.80 -23.28 -14.58
N ALA A 274 -1.22 -24.50 -14.23
CA ALA A 274 -2.62 -24.89 -14.20
C ALA A 274 -3.11 -25.07 -12.75
N GLY A 275 -4.23 -24.43 -12.43
CA GLY A 275 -4.98 -24.64 -11.20
C GLY A 275 -5.95 -23.50 -10.96
N ASP A 276 -7.21 -23.81 -10.66
CA ASP A 276 -8.22 -22.79 -10.33
C ASP A 276 -7.73 -21.92 -9.17
N ARG A 277 -7.79 -20.59 -9.35
CA ARG A 277 -7.48 -19.66 -8.27
C ARG A 277 -8.67 -19.71 -7.33
N ALA A 278 -8.48 -20.15 -6.09
CA ALA A 278 -9.33 -19.58 -5.05
C ALA A 278 -8.96 -18.08 -4.99
N PRO A 279 -9.89 -17.15 -5.26
CA PRO A 279 -9.58 -15.74 -5.14
C PRO A 279 -9.03 -15.47 -3.74
N ALA A 280 -7.86 -14.82 -3.68
CA ALA A 280 -7.32 -14.40 -2.40
C ALA A 280 -8.33 -13.41 -1.77
N ASP A 281 -8.88 -13.77 -0.62
CA ASP A 281 -9.69 -12.85 0.19
C ASP A 281 -8.88 -11.58 0.50
N GLU A 282 -9.55 -10.47 0.79
CA GLU A 282 -8.99 -9.11 0.89
C GLU A 282 -7.81 -9.00 1.89
N ALA A 283 -7.67 -9.96 2.81
CA ALA A 283 -6.61 -10.04 3.81
C ALA A 283 -5.90 -11.42 3.86
N ALA A 284 -5.99 -12.26 2.82
CA ALA A 284 -5.42 -13.62 2.83
C ALA A 284 -3.90 -13.67 3.01
N TYR A 285 -3.20 -12.56 2.73
CA TYR A 285 -1.76 -12.41 2.99
C TYR A 285 -1.42 -12.16 4.47
N HIS A 286 -2.38 -11.72 5.29
CA HIS A 286 -2.11 -11.22 6.63
C HIS A 286 -2.14 -12.34 7.69
N ASP A 287 -1.08 -12.42 8.50
CA ASP A 287 -0.87 -13.48 9.48
C ASP A 287 -1.87 -13.47 10.64
N MET A 288 -2.39 -12.28 10.96
CA MET A 288 -3.38 -12.02 12.01
C MET A 288 -4.63 -11.34 11.43
N ALA A 289 -5.13 -11.85 10.30
CA ALA A 289 -6.29 -11.28 9.61
C ALA A 289 -7.56 -11.25 10.51
N ASP A 290 -7.62 -12.14 11.51
CA ASP A 290 -8.68 -12.20 12.54
C ASP A 290 -8.81 -10.90 13.33
N LEU A 291 -7.70 -10.20 13.59
CA LEU A 291 -7.71 -8.89 14.25
C LEU A 291 -8.54 -7.85 13.51
N PHE A 292 -8.77 -8.04 12.21
CA PHE A 292 -9.51 -7.11 11.35
C PHE A 292 -10.91 -7.62 10.98
N GLY A 293 -11.32 -8.75 11.54
CA GLY A 293 -12.62 -9.40 11.28
C GLY A 293 -12.64 -10.32 10.06
N PHE A 294 -11.48 -10.66 9.49
CA PHE A 294 -11.38 -11.63 8.40
C PHE A 294 -11.16 -13.05 8.93
N LYS A 295 -11.51 -14.05 8.12
CA LYS A 295 -11.13 -15.44 8.43
C LYS A 295 -9.63 -15.61 8.20
N GLY A 296 -8.93 -16.21 9.15
CA GLY A 296 -7.50 -16.51 8.97
C GLY A 296 -7.30 -17.51 7.83
N ALA A 297 -6.49 -17.15 6.84
CA ALA A 297 -6.10 -18.07 5.78
C ALA A 297 -5.10 -19.09 6.34
N ARG A 298 -5.56 -20.30 6.65
CA ARG A 298 -4.70 -21.39 7.15
C ARG A 298 -4.14 -22.26 6.02
N ASP A 299 -4.76 -22.22 4.85
CA ASP A 299 -4.36 -23.07 3.73
C ASP A 299 -3.27 -22.39 2.88
N ALA A 300 -2.39 -23.22 2.31
CA ALA A 300 -1.35 -22.78 1.39
C ALA A 300 -1.98 -22.24 0.09
N PHE A 301 -1.40 -21.16 -0.43
CA PHE A 301 -1.73 -20.62 -1.75
C PHE A 301 -0.73 -21.18 -2.77
N PRO A 302 -1.17 -22.00 -3.74
CA PRO A 302 -0.26 -22.56 -4.73
C PRO A 302 0.48 -21.48 -5.51
N TYR A 303 1.79 -21.63 -5.63
CA TYR A 303 2.59 -20.77 -6.51
C TYR A 303 2.22 -21.03 -7.97
N ARG A 304 2.05 -19.94 -8.73
CA ARG A 304 1.88 -19.99 -10.18
C ARG A 304 3.15 -19.51 -10.88
N CYS A 305 3.68 -20.34 -11.76
CA CYS A 305 4.82 -19.97 -12.59
C CYS A 305 4.42 -18.82 -13.52
N THR A 306 5.30 -17.84 -13.65
CA THR A 306 5.09 -16.66 -14.50
C THR A 306 6.10 -16.61 -15.65
N LEU A 307 6.73 -17.75 -15.98
CA LEU A 307 7.63 -17.84 -17.12
C LEU A 307 6.80 -18.10 -18.37
N ASP A 308 7.10 -17.37 -19.44
CA ASP A 308 6.45 -17.55 -20.73
C ASP A 308 7.10 -18.69 -21.52
N GLY A 309 6.33 -19.32 -22.41
CA GLY A 309 6.80 -20.39 -23.28
C GLY A 309 7.06 -21.73 -22.58
N GLY A 310 7.49 -22.74 -23.34
CA GLY A 310 7.80 -24.07 -22.80
C GLY A 310 9.05 -24.04 -21.93
N HIS A 311 8.93 -24.53 -20.70
CA HIS A 311 10.04 -24.67 -19.75
C HIS A 311 9.75 -25.80 -18.74
N ASP A 312 10.79 -26.21 -18.01
CA ASP A 312 10.77 -27.32 -17.07
C ASP A 312 10.61 -26.87 -15.60
N HIS A 313 10.58 -27.84 -14.67
CA HIS A 313 10.51 -27.55 -13.25
C HIS A 313 11.79 -26.89 -12.71
N VAL A 314 12.95 -27.16 -13.30
CA VAL A 314 14.23 -26.50 -12.96
C VAL A 314 14.15 -24.99 -13.20
N ALA A 315 13.64 -24.57 -14.36
CA ALA A 315 13.42 -23.16 -14.68
C ALA A 315 12.40 -22.52 -13.73
N CYS A 316 11.30 -23.22 -13.43
CA CYS A 316 10.29 -22.77 -12.47
C CYS A 316 10.90 -22.58 -11.06
N PHE A 317 11.71 -23.52 -10.60
CA PHE A 317 12.40 -23.46 -9.30
C PHE A 317 13.36 -22.26 -9.23
N LYS A 318 14.20 -22.06 -10.26
CA LYS A 318 15.09 -20.89 -10.37
C LYS A 318 14.31 -19.57 -10.36
N ALA A 319 13.18 -19.52 -11.06
CA ALA A 319 12.33 -18.34 -11.10
C ALA A 319 11.65 -18.04 -9.75
N PHE A 320 11.20 -19.07 -9.03
CA PHE A 320 10.63 -18.90 -7.69
C PHE A 320 11.70 -18.47 -6.68
N ALA A 321 12.88 -19.09 -6.69
CA ALA A 321 13.98 -18.78 -5.78
C ALA A 321 14.37 -17.29 -5.84
N ARG A 322 14.42 -16.70 -7.05
CA ARG A 322 14.70 -15.26 -7.24
C ARG A 322 13.68 -14.36 -6.55
N LYS A 323 12.41 -14.78 -6.48
CA LYS A 323 11.33 -14.00 -5.87
C LYS A 323 11.33 -14.02 -4.34
N LEU A 324 12.03 -14.96 -3.71
CA LEU A 324 12.05 -15.09 -2.24
C LEU A 324 12.61 -13.83 -1.56
N GLY A 325 13.65 -13.22 -2.13
CA GLY A 325 14.24 -12.00 -1.59
C GLY A 325 13.28 -10.80 -1.64
N HIS A 326 12.35 -10.77 -2.60
CA HIS A 326 11.41 -9.67 -2.77
C HIS A 326 10.39 -9.60 -1.62
N PHE A 327 10.22 -10.68 -0.86
CA PHE A 327 9.31 -10.74 0.28
C PHE A 327 9.60 -9.67 1.32
N PHE A 328 10.88 -9.47 1.66
CA PHE A 328 11.26 -8.49 2.67
C PHE A 328 11.12 -7.03 2.18
N ASP A 329 10.95 -6.83 0.87
CA ASP A 329 10.54 -5.54 0.29
C ASP A 329 9.01 -5.36 0.25
N GLY A 330 8.24 -6.36 0.70
CA GLY A 330 6.78 -6.34 0.82
C GLY A 330 6.01 -7.00 -0.31
N ALA A 331 6.69 -7.55 -1.32
CA ALA A 331 6.02 -8.31 -2.36
C ALA A 331 5.57 -9.66 -1.80
N HIS A 332 4.41 -10.17 -2.24
CA HIS A 332 3.99 -11.53 -1.90
C HIS A 332 3.94 -12.37 -3.18
N PRO A 333 4.87 -13.33 -3.38
CA PRO A 333 4.96 -14.08 -4.63
C PRO A 333 3.72 -14.91 -4.99
N THR A 334 2.91 -15.29 -4.00
CA THR A 334 1.74 -16.17 -4.12
C THR A 334 0.40 -15.48 -3.84
N ARG A 335 0.34 -14.55 -2.86
CA ARG A 335 -0.90 -13.92 -2.39
C ARG A 335 -1.01 -12.48 -2.84
N LYS A 336 -1.28 -12.30 -4.13
CA LYS A 336 -1.65 -11.01 -4.72
C LYS A 336 -3.17 -10.88 -4.79
N SER A 337 -3.66 -9.67 -4.61
CA SER A 337 -5.08 -9.34 -4.77
C SER A 337 -5.39 -8.91 -6.21
N HIS A 338 -6.59 -9.27 -6.66
CA HIS A 338 -7.09 -9.00 -8.01
C HIS A 338 -8.33 -8.12 -7.90
N TYR A 339 -8.54 -7.32 -8.94
CA TYR A 339 -9.73 -6.51 -9.02
C TYR A 339 -10.94 -7.37 -9.35
N GLN A 340 -11.94 -7.28 -8.48
CA GLN A 340 -13.27 -7.81 -8.70
C GLN A 340 -14.20 -6.63 -8.93
N TYR A 341 -14.83 -6.59 -10.10
CA TYR A 341 -15.69 -5.48 -10.44
C TYR A 341 -16.91 -5.41 -9.51
N LYS A 342 -17.17 -4.20 -9.04
CA LYS A 342 -18.40 -3.80 -8.39
C LYS A 342 -18.60 -2.34 -8.74
N ASP A 343 -19.77 -2.00 -9.25
CA ASP A 343 -20.14 -0.63 -9.58
C ASP A 343 -19.77 0.32 -8.41
N PRO A 344 -19.00 1.40 -8.65
CA PRO A 344 -18.52 2.27 -7.58
C PRO A 344 -19.64 2.87 -6.73
N ALA A 345 -20.78 3.25 -7.32
CA ALA A 345 -21.91 3.82 -6.60
C ALA A 345 -22.62 2.76 -5.72
N ALA A 346 -22.81 1.54 -6.24
CA ALA A 346 -23.37 0.40 -5.50
C ALA A 346 -22.37 -0.20 -4.49
N SER A 347 -21.09 0.13 -4.59
CA SER A 347 -20.04 -0.30 -3.66
C SER A 347 -19.86 0.60 -2.45
N LEU A 348 -20.50 1.77 -2.43
CA LEU A 348 -20.39 2.72 -1.33
C LEU A 348 -20.78 2.07 0.00
N SER A 349 -19.91 2.25 0.99
CA SER A 349 -20.15 1.79 2.36
C SER A 349 -19.48 2.73 3.36
N PRO A 350 -19.99 2.82 4.60
CA PRO A 350 -19.31 3.58 5.66
C PRO A 350 -17.87 3.12 5.85
N ALA A 351 -16.93 4.06 5.89
CA ALA A 351 -15.53 3.74 6.08
C ALA A 351 -15.13 3.80 7.56
N ARG A 352 -14.10 3.02 7.90
CA ARG A 352 -13.44 3.04 9.22
C ARG A 352 -11.94 3.26 9.15
N THR A 353 -11.34 3.21 7.96
CA THR A 353 -9.90 3.22 7.74
C THR A 353 -9.61 4.22 6.64
N VAL A 354 -8.68 5.15 6.84
CA VAL A 354 -8.09 5.88 5.71
C VAL A 354 -6.94 5.07 5.18
N TYR A 355 -7.01 4.68 3.91
CA TYR A 355 -5.85 4.15 3.23
C TYR A 355 -5.05 5.34 2.69
N THR A 356 -3.91 5.66 3.32
CA THR A 356 -3.16 6.90 3.05
C THR A 356 -2.58 7.00 1.64
N GLY A 357 -2.56 5.89 0.90
CA GLY A 357 -2.23 5.85 -0.52
C GLY A 357 -3.44 5.86 -1.44
N ASN A 358 -4.69 5.95 -0.98
CA ASN A 358 -5.83 6.03 -1.91
C ASN A 358 -7.01 6.65 -1.16
N TYR A 359 -6.94 7.97 -0.97
CA TYR A 359 -8.04 8.70 -0.35
C TYR A 359 -8.19 10.09 -0.93
N ILE A 360 -9.44 10.53 -1.03
CA ILE A 360 -9.84 11.76 -1.70
C ILE A 360 -10.84 12.52 -0.86
N PHE A 361 -10.72 13.85 -0.83
CA PHE A 361 -11.56 14.67 0.04
C PHE A 361 -11.82 16.08 -0.49
N ARG A 362 -12.87 16.70 0.04
CA ARG A 362 -13.20 18.12 -0.19
C ARG A 362 -12.30 19.05 0.62
N PRO A 363 -12.07 20.30 0.19
CA PRO A 363 -11.21 21.23 0.92
C PRO A 363 -11.52 21.41 2.41
N GLY A 364 -12.78 21.30 2.83
CA GLY A 364 -13.15 21.33 4.26
C GLY A 364 -12.50 20.23 5.11
N CYS A 365 -12.04 19.13 4.51
CA CYS A 365 -11.28 18.10 5.23
C CYS A 365 -9.81 18.47 5.49
N LEU A 366 -9.31 19.62 5.00
CA LEU A 366 -7.99 20.14 5.38
C LEU A 366 -7.93 20.58 6.85
N ASP A 367 -9.07 20.65 7.55
CA ASP A 367 -9.13 20.80 9.00
C ASP A 367 -8.62 19.57 9.74
N TYR A 368 -8.53 18.42 9.06
CA TYR A 368 -7.87 17.21 9.58
C TYR A 368 -6.39 17.15 9.22
N PHE A 369 -5.68 16.24 9.87
CA PHE A 369 -4.30 15.87 9.62
C PHE A 369 -4.10 14.41 10.01
N ILE A 370 -3.00 13.78 9.58
CA ILE A 370 -2.63 12.45 10.06
C ILE A 370 -2.08 12.59 11.49
N PRO A 371 -2.77 12.06 12.50
CA PRO A 371 -2.42 12.27 13.90
C PRO A 371 -1.16 11.51 14.28
N PHE A 372 -0.50 11.97 15.34
CA PHE A 372 0.62 11.27 15.99
C PHE A 372 1.80 10.98 15.05
N ALA A 373 1.97 11.80 14.01
CA ALA A 373 2.95 11.60 12.95
C ALA A 373 4.41 11.45 13.44
N PRO A 374 4.89 12.18 14.48
CA PRO A 374 6.24 12.03 15.01
C PRO A 374 6.55 10.64 15.61
N LEU A 375 5.53 9.87 15.99
CA LEU A 375 5.74 8.50 16.50
C LEU A 375 6.23 7.54 15.40
N LYS A 376 6.04 7.90 14.12
CA LYS A 376 6.42 7.12 12.92
C LYS A 376 5.88 5.68 12.91
N LEU A 377 4.78 5.42 13.60
CA LEU A 377 4.15 4.09 13.65
C LEU A 377 3.54 3.69 12.29
N ARG A 378 3.34 2.39 12.10
CA ARG A 378 2.43 1.89 11.05
C ARG A 378 0.98 2.19 11.48
N MET A 379 0.01 1.89 10.61
CA MET A 379 -1.43 2.08 10.88
C MET A 379 -1.90 3.53 11.10
N ALA A 380 -1.10 4.56 10.78
CA ALA A 380 -1.50 5.96 10.94
C ALA A 380 -2.79 6.33 10.18
N GLY A 381 -2.98 5.77 8.97
CA GLY A 381 -4.22 5.91 8.20
C GLY A 381 -5.45 5.26 8.86
N PRO A 382 -5.39 3.97 9.24
CA PRO A 382 -6.40 3.33 10.08
C PRO A 382 -6.76 4.11 11.35
N VAL A 383 -5.78 4.65 12.06
CA VAL A 383 -5.99 5.48 13.26
C VAL A 383 -6.76 6.76 12.93
N LEU A 384 -6.33 7.50 11.90
CA LEU A 384 -7.09 8.65 11.40
C LEU A 384 -8.52 8.24 11.01
N GLY A 385 -8.69 7.08 10.38
CA GLY A 385 -10.00 6.54 10.01
C GLY A 385 -10.94 6.35 11.19
N ARG A 386 -10.45 5.93 12.37
CA ARG A 386 -11.29 5.82 13.58
C ARG A 386 -11.78 7.19 14.06
N ILE A 387 -10.90 8.19 14.07
CA ILE A 387 -11.26 9.58 14.40
C ILE A 387 -12.29 10.12 13.41
N LEU A 388 -12.03 9.99 12.11
CA LEU A 388 -12.94 10.47 11.07
C LEU A 388 -14.28 9.75 11.08
N LYS A 389 -14.32 8.45 11.37
CA LYS A 389 -15.58 7.71 11.49
C LYS A 389 -16.44 8.29 12.62
N ALA A 390 -15.83 8.62 13.77
CA ALA A 390 -16.55 9.20 14.90
C ALA A 390 -17.13 10.59 14.57
N GLU A 391 -16.39 11.41 13.83
CA GLU A 391 -16.77 12.81 13.57
C GLU A 391 -17.57 13.03 12.26
N LEU A 392 -17.13 12.42 11.15
CA LEU A 392 -17.75 12.59 9.83
C LEU A 392 -18.93 11.65 9.59
N LYS A 393 -18.99 10.52 10.30
CA LYS A 393 -20.06 9.51 10.20
C LYS A 393 -20.29 9.10 8.74
N GLU A 394 -21.53 9.17 8.25
CA GLU A 394 -21.93 8.80 6.88
C GLU A 394 -21.22 9.59 5.77
N ARG A 395 -20.57 10.71 6.08
CA ARG A 395 -19.80 11.50 5.10
C ARG A 395 -18.38 10.97 4.87
N PHE A 396 -17.96 9.96 5.63
CA PHE A 396 -16.72 9.20 5.42
C PHE A 396 -17.04 7.81 4.90
N VAL A 397 -16.74 7.60 3.62
CA VAL A 397 -17.15 6.39 2.88
C VAL A 397 -15.97 5.68 2.23
N SER A 398 -16.18 4.43 1.86
CA SER A 398 -15.29 3.67 0.99
C SER A 398 -16.01 3.23 -0.27
N ALA A 399 -15.27 3.12 -1.38
CA ALA A 399 -15.78 2.62 -2.66
C ALA A 399 -14.77 1.65 -3.28
N ASN A 400 -15.26 0.77 -4.17
CA ASN A 400 -14.45 -0.14 -4.96
C ASN A 400 -13.76 0.58 -6.12
N LEU A 401 -12.84 1.48 -5.77
CA LEU A 401 -11.97 2.21 -6.69
C LEU A 401 -10.50 1.90 -6.33
N PRO A 402 -10.04 0.65 -6.51
CA PRO A 402 -8.68 0.28 -6.12
C PRO A 402 -7.65 0.81 -7.11
N MET A 403 -6.45 1.07 -6.61
CA MET A 403 -5.26 1.32 -7.44
C MET A 403 -4.36 0.09 -7.42
N LEU A 404 -3.60 -0.10 -8.49
CA LEU A 404 -2.59 -1.14 -8.57
C LEU A 404 -1.40 -0.71 -7.73
N HIS A 405 -1.06 -1.51 -6.72
CA HIS A 405 0.07 -1.28 -5.83
C HIS A 405 1.19 -2.27 -6.16
N LYS A 406 2.42 -1.76 -6.30
CA LYS A 406 3.62 -2.54 -6.63
C LYS A 406 4.73 -2.19 -5.65
N ARG A 407 5.32 -3.19 -4.99
CA ARG A 407 6.35 -2.97 -3.96
C ARG A 407 7.77 -2.86 -4.52
N THR A 408 7.99 -3.49 -5.66
CA THR A 408 9.30 -3.74 -6.23
C THR A 408 9.35 -3.35 -7.68
N LEU A 409 10.48 -2.81 -8.11
CA LEU A 409 10.74 -2.53 -9.52
C LEU A 409 10.86 -3.83 -10.32
N ARG A 410 10.35 -3.84 -11.55
CA ARG A 410 10.36 -5.04 -12.39
C ARG A 410 11.78 -5.52 -12.72
N GLN A 411 12.73 -4.59 -12.89
CA GLN A 411 14.10 -4.91 -13.30
C GLN A 411 14.93 -5.47 -12.15
N THR A 412 14.74 -4.94 -10.93
CA THR A 412 15.60 -5.28 -9.78
C THR A 412 14.93 -6.23 -8.80
N GLY A 413 13.60 -6.29 -8.79
CA GLY A 413 12.85 -7.04 -7.78
C GLY A 413 12.96 -6.45 -6.37
N GLN A 414 13.46 -5.22 -6.25
CA GLN A 414 13.71 -4.54 -4.97
C GLN A 414 12.92 -3.23 -4.90
N SER A 415 12.65 -2.78 -3.68
CA SER A 415 12.15 -1.41 -3.46
C SER A 415 13.31 -0.42 -3.52
N GLU A 416 13.13 0.74 -4.15
CA GLU A 416 14.18 1.78 -4.21
C GLU A 416 14.55 2.31 -2.81
N PHE A 417 13.54 2.51 -1.95
CA PHE A 417 13.74 2.97 -0.58
C PHE A 417 12.60 2.49 0.30
N ARG A 418 12.87 1.88 1.46
CA ARG A 418 11.82 1.45 2.40
C ARG A 418 12.20 1.79 3.84
N PRO A 419 11.53 2.75 4.49
CA PRO A 419 11.78 3.07 5.89
C PRO A 419 11.56 1.86 6.81
N GLY A 420 12.53 1.57 7.66
CA GLY A 420 12.48 0.47 8.64
C GLY A 420 12.92 -0.89 8.11
N VAL A 421 13.39 -0.96 6.85
CA VAL A 421 14.02 -2.16 6.29
C VAL A 421 15.48 -1.84 5.99
N CYS A 422 16.39 -2.49 6.70
CA CYS A 422 17.83 -2.33 6.52
C CYS A 422 18.36 -3.52 5.73
N ARG A 423 18.81 -3.28 4.50
CA ARG A 423 19.32 -4.34 3.62
C ARG A 423 20.81 -4.15 3.34
N THR A 424 21.57 -5.21 3.57
CA THR A 424 22.94 -5.37 3.09
C THR A 424 22.96 -6.43 1.97
N ARG A 425 24.14 -6.77 1.43
CA ARG A 425 24.24 -7.77 0.34
C ARG A 425 23.70 -9.15 0.72
N GLU A 426 23.74 -9.52 2.01
CA GLU A 426 23.41 -10.88 2.48
C GLU A 426 22.26 -10.90 3.49
N VAL A 427 22.01 -9.78 4.18
CA VAL A 427 21.09 -9.72 5.32
C VAL A 427 20.04 -8.65 5.12
N CYS A 428 18.79 -8.98 5.43
CA CYS A 428 17.68 -8.06 5.52
C CYS A 428 17.15 -8.02 6.95
N ASP A 429 17.16 -6.84 7.56
CA ASP A 429 16.65 -6.60 8.91
C ASP A 429 15.37 -5.79 8.85
N ILE A 430 14.31 -6.32 9.46
CA ILE A 430 12.98 -5.70 9.54
C ILE A 430 12.54 -5.46 10.98
N SER A 431 13.46 -5.50 11.96
CA SER A 431 13.16 -5.31 13.39
C SER A 431 12.43 -3.97 13.66
N CYS A 432 12.91 -2.87 13.07
CA CYS A 432 12.25 -1.57 13.16
C CYS A 432 10.85 -1.58 12.52
N GLU A 433 10.67 -2.29 11.42
CA GLU A 433 9.37 -2.43 10.76
C GLU A 433 8.39 -3.22 11.64
N LEU A 434 8.86 -4.29 12.30
CA LEU A 434 8.08 -5.09 13.24
C LEU A 434 7.67 -4.27 14.47
N GLU A 435 8.61 -3.53 15.08
CA GLU A 435 8.32 -2.63 16.21
C GLU A 435 7.23 -1.61 15.84
N ARG A 436 7.38 -0.94 14.69
CA ARG A 436 6.43 0.05 14.20
C ARG A 436 5.06 -0.55 13.88
N GLN A 437 5.02 -1.80 13.44
CA GLN A 437 3.79 -2.54 13.18
C GLN A 437 3.06 -2.88 14.49
N PHE A 438 3.77 -3.47 15.47
CA PHE A 438 3.20 -3.83 16.77
C PHE A 438 2.60 -2.62 17.49
N HIS A 439 3.36 -1.54 17.63
CA HIS A 439 2.86 -0.33 18.28
C HIS A 439 1.81 0.41 17.44
N GLY A 440 1.83 0.24 16.11
CA GLY A 440 0.78 0.72 15.22
C GLY A 440 -0.55 -0.02 15.44
N ASP A 441 -0.52 -1.34 15.58
CA ASP A 441 -1.70 -2.16 15.92
C ASP A 441 -2.22 -1.78 17.31
N LEU A 442 -1.33 -1.61 18.29
CA LEU A 442 -1.67 -1.14 19.64
C LEU A 442 -2.41 0.19 19.58
N MET A 443 -1.86 1.18 18.88
CA MET A 443 -2.50 2.48 18.70
C MET A 443 -3.87 2.32 18.02
N LEU A 444 -3.97 1.52 16.96
CA LEU A 444 -5.23 1.31 16.24
C LEU A 444 -6.34 0.74 17.14
N PHE A 445 -6.05 -0.34 17.86
CA PHE A 445 -7.07 -1.01 18.69
C PHE A 445 -7.41 -0.22 19.95
N ALA A 446 -6.45 0.48 20.55
CA ALA A 446 -6.74 1.41 21.62
C ALA A 446 -7.64 2.56 21.13
N MET A 447 -7.36 3.12 19.95
CA MET A 447 -8.18 4.19 19.37
C MET A 447 -9.58 3.74 18.98
N GLU A 448 -9.76 2.48 18.59
CA GLU A 448 -11.08 1.90 18.36
C GLU A 448 -11.93 1.90 19.63
N GLU A 449 -11.36 1.51 20.76
CA GLU A 449 -12.03 1.55 22.07
C GLU A 449 -12.29 2.99 22.53
N LEU A 450 -11.28 3.87 22.43
CA LEU A 450 -11.41 5.27 22.86
C LEU A 450 -12.49 6.02 22.05
N THR A 451 -12.54 5.81 20.73
CA THR A 451 -13.56 6.45 19.89
C THR A 451 -14.96 5.92 20.16
N ALA A 452 -15.10 4.65 20.57
CA ALA A 452 -16.37 4.10 21.04
C ALA A 452 -16.84 4.76 22.35
N GLN A 453 -15.92 5.24 23.18
CA GLN A 453 -16.20 6.00 24.42
C GLN A 453 -16.43 7.51 24.16
N GLY A 454 -16.41 7.97 22.91
CA GLY A 454 -16.71 9.36 22.53
C GLY A 454 -15.49 10.24 22.27
N TYR A 455 -14.27 9.71 22.30
CA TYR A 455 -13.08 10.41 21.81
C TYR A 455 -13.18 10.71 20.30
N PRO A 456 -12.66 11.84 19.79
CA PRO A 456 -12.00 12.93 20.52
C PRO A 456 -12.96 13.99 21.07
N SER A 457 -14.25 13.93 20.74
CA SER A 457 -15.25 14.94 21.13
C SER A 457 -15.44 15.06 22.64
N CYS A 458 -15.29 13.97 23.37
CA CYS A 458 -15.31 13.92 24.82
C CYS A 458 -13.88 13.80 25.36
N PRO A 459 -13.37 14.78 26.13
CA PRO A 459 -12.05 14.69 26.75
C PRO A 459 -11.97 13.47 27.68
N LEU A 460 -10.94 12.65 27.49
CA LEU A 460 -10.66 11.51 28.35
C LEU A 460 -9.95 11.96 29.63
N THR A 461 -10.20 11.29 30.75
CA THR A 461 -9.35 11.45 31.92
C THR A 461 -8.01 10.74 31.69
N PRO A 462 -6.86 11.34 32.09
CA PRO A 462 -5.54 10.70 31.97
C PRO A 462 -5.48 9.30 32.59
N THR A 463 -6.30 9.04 33.61
CA THR A 463 -6.39 7.78 34.35
C THR A 463 -6.94 6.61 33.52
N GLY A 464 -7.65 6.85 32.42
CA GLY A 464 -8.22 5.80 31.57
C GLY A 464 -7.30 5.29 30.45
N ILE A 465 -6.40 6.14 29.93
CA ILE A 465 -5.60 5.81 28.74
C ILE A 465 -4.51 4.79 29.06
N GLY A 466 -3.76 5.00 30.14
CA GLY A 466 -2.63 4.13 30.52
C GLY A 466 -3.02 2.66 30.69
N PRO A 467 -4.02 2.33 31.53
CA PRO A 467 -4.48 0.95 31.72
C PRO A 467 -4.97 0.29 30.42
N LEU A 468 -5.74 1.02 29.60
CA LEU A 468 -6.21 0.51 28.31
C LEU A 468 -5.04 0.15 27.38
N LEU A 469 -4.04 1.02 27.27
CA LEU A 469 -2.86 0.76 26.43
C LEU A 469 -2.08 -0.45 26.93
N GLN A 470 -1.95 -0.61 28.25
CA GLN A 470 -1.27 -1.75 28.86
C GLN A 470 -1.99 -3.07 28.55
N GLU A 471 -3.31 -3.13 28.78
CA GLU A 471 -4.12 -4.32 28.50
C GLU A 471 -4.10 -4.68 27.00
N THR A 472 -4.20 -3.67 26.13
CA THR A 472 -4.11 -3.84 24.67
C THR A 472 -2.73 -4.37 24.28
N ALA A 473 -1.66 -3.82 24.85
CA ALA A 473 -0.29 -4.27 24.59
C ALA A 473 -0.08 -5.73 24.99
N GLU A 474 -0.57 -6.15 26.15
CA GLU A 474 -0.45 -7.53 26.64
C GLU A 474 -1.22 -8.51 25.76
N THR A 475 -2.41 -8.12 25.30
CA THR A 475 -3.21 -8.93 24.38
C THR A 475 -2.54 -9.09 23.02
N LEU A 476 -2.05 -8.00 22.43
CA LEU A 476 -1.33 -8.05 21.16
C LEU A 476 -0.01 -8.82 21.28
N HIS A 477 0.75 -8.61 22.36
CA HIS A 477 2.03 -9.28 22.56
C HIS A 477 1.85 -10.81 22.59
N ARG A 478 0.81 -11.31 23.28
CA ARG A 478 0.47 -12.76 23.25
C ARG A 478 0.19 -13.27 21.83
N LYS A 479 -0.54 -12.49 21.00
CA LYS A 479 -0.81 -12.87 19.60
C LYS A 479 0.46 -12.88 18.75
N TYR A 480 1.32 -11.88 18.90
CA TYR A 480 2.61 -11.81 18.20
C TYR A 480 3.54 -12.97 18.57
N LEU A 481 3.64 -13.33 19.86
CA LEU A 481 4.41 -14.48 20.31
C LEU A 481 3.85 -15.82 19.82
N ALA A 482 2.52 -15.98 19.85
CA ALA A 482 1.87 -17.16 19.28
C ALA A 482 2.18 -17.30 17.78
N LYS A 483 2.20 -16.19 17.04
CA LYS A 483 2.58 -16.19 15.63
C LYS A 483 4.07 -16.49 15.43
N GLN A 484 4.94 -15.96 16.28
CA GLN A 484 6.39 -16.26 16.26
C GLN A 484 6.64 -17.78 16.38
N ALA A 485 5.95 -18.43 17.32
CA ALA A 485 6.07 -19.87 17.52
C ALA A 485 5.67 -20.65 16.26
N LEU A 486 4.54 -20.29 15.63
CA LEU A 486 4.11 -20.91 14.37
C LEU A 486 5.10 -20.68 13.23
N ILE A 487 5.72 -19.50 13.15
CA ILE A 487 6.78 -19.23 12.16
C ILE A 487 8.00 -20.11 12.44
N GLY A 488 8.41 -20.28 13.71
CA GLY A 488 9.52 -21.16 14.09
C GLY A 488 9.27 -22.64 13.76
N GLU A 489 8.04 -23.13 14.00
CA GLU A 489 7.63 -24.48 13.58
C GLU A 489 7.69 -24.65 12.05
N GLY A 490 7.14 -23.67 11.32
CA GLY A 490 7.21 -23.64 9.86
C GLY A 490 8.65 -23.61 9.34
N LEU A 491 9.53 -22.86 10.02
CA LEU A 491 10.93 -22.70 9.61
C LEU A 491 11.68 -24.01 9.80
N THR A 492 11.47 -24.69 10.93
CA THR A 492 12.03 -26.03 11.20
C THR A 492 11.60 -27.01 10.10
N ARG A 493 10.32 -26.99 9.73
CA ARG A 493 9.80 -27.83 8.64
C ARG A 493 10.41 -27.48 7.29
N LEU A 494 10.54 -26.18 6.98
CA LEU A 494 11.16 -25.72 5.74
C LEU A 494 12.62 -26.15 5.64
N GLN A 495 13.39 -25.98 6.73
CA GLN A 495 14.78 -26.42 6.80
C GLN A 495 14.90 -27.93 6.61
N ALA A 496 14.10 -28.72 7.33
CA ALA A 496 14.11 -30.17 7.17
C ALA A 496 13.79 -30.61 5.72
N LEU A 497 12.81 -29.97 5.08
CA LEU A 497 12.46 -30.25 3.68
C LEU A 497 13.56 -29.82 2.70
N PHE A 498 14.19 -28.67 2.94
CA PHE A 498 15.21 -28.11 2.05
C PHE A 498 16.56 -28.84 2.18
N ASP A 499 16.97 -29.18 3.40
CA ASP A 499 18.25 -29.82 3.72
C ASP A 499 18.19 -31.36 3.68
N ALA A 500 17.01 -31.98 3.66
CA ALA A 500 16.89 -33.42 3.42
C ALA A 500 17.63 -33.74 2.10
N SER A 501 18.68 -34.56 2.20
CA SER A 501 19.69 -34.92 1.17
C SER A 501 21.05 -34.18 1.18
N ARG A 502 21.36 -33.30 2.14
CA ARG A 502 22.74 -32.77 2.33
C ARG A 502 23.68 -33.75 3.03
N ASP A 503 23.14 -34.63 3.88
CA ASP A 503 23.90 -35.71 4.53
C ASP A 503 24.02 -36.92 3.60
N GLY A 504 24.87 -36.79 2.58
CA GLY A 504 25.56 -37.93 1.97
C GLY A 504 26.55 -38.52 2.96
N GLY A 505 26.07 -39.09 4.06
CA GLY A 505 26.89 -39.90 4.95
C GLY A 505 27.26 -41.19 4.25
N GLU A 506 28.56 -41.40 4.02
CA GLU A 506 29.11 -42.71 3.69
C GLU A 506 28.57 -43.74 4.71
N GLY A 507 27.72 -44.66 4.28
CA GLY A 507 27.30 -45.81 5.10
C GLY A 507 25.80 -46.03 5.34
N ARG A 508 24.88 -45.59 4.47
CA ARG A 508 23.52 -46.18 4.43
C ARG A 508 23.39 -47.15 3.26
N GLU A 509 23.31 -48.44 3.59
CA GLU A 509 23.06 -49.51 2.62
C GLU A 509 21.75 -49.28 1.87
N LEU A 510 21.86 -49.31 0.54
CA LEU A 510 20.80 -49.15 -0.44
C LEU A 510 19.76 -50.26 -0.32
N GLY A 511 18.62 -49.92 0.27
CA GLY A 511 17.38 -50.70 0.23
C GLY A 511 16.19 -49.78 -0.01
N ALA A 512 15.71 -49.78 -1.26
CA ALA A 512 14.59 -49.01 -1.82
C ALA A 512 14.89 -47.53 -2.19
N ALA A 513 14.63 -47.19 -3.46
CA ALA A 513 14.60 -45.81 -3.98
C ALA A 513 13.60 -44.99 -3.17
N SER A 514 14.08 -44.15 -2.25
CA SER A 514 13.23 -43.50 -1.25
C SER A 514 14.01 -42.36 -0.59
N PHE A 515 13.62 -41.12 -0.89
CA PHE A 515 14.12 -39.81 -0.42
C PHE A 515 15.30 -39.12 -1.15
N ASP A 516 16.34 -39.82 -1.60
CA ASP A 516 17.54 -39.13 -2.14
C ASP A 516 17.33 -38.46 -3.52
N GLU A 517 16.39 -38.97 -4.34
CA GLU A 517 16.01 -38.34 -5.63
C GLU A 517 14.93 -37.25 -5.49
N GLN A 518 14.22 -37.20 -4.35
CA GLN A 518 13.05 -36.32 -4.18
C GLN A 518 13.48 -34.85 -4.09
N ASN A 519 14.62 -34.55 -3.47
CA ASN A 519 15.14 -33.18 -3.35
C ASN A 519 16.24 -32.91 -4.38
N TRP A 520 15.94 -33.19 -5.66
CA TRP A 520 16.87 -33.09 -6.79
C TRP A 520 17.62 -31.76 -6.89
N TRP A 521 17.09 -30.68 -6.31
CA TRP A 521 17.76 -29.38 -6.24
C TRP A 521 19.06 -29.40 -5.46
N ASN A 522 19.29 -30.37 -4.55
CA ASN A 522 20.50 -30.49 -3.76
C ASN A 522 21.68 -31.12 -4.54
N HIS A 523 21.40 -31.93 -5.56
CA HIS A 523 22.43 -32.71 -6.28
C HIS A 523 22.85 -32.08 -7.61
N ARG A 524 22.11 -31.08 -8.09
CA ARG A 524 22.37 -30.42 -9.38
C ARG A 524 23.26 -29.19 -9.26
N ALA A 525 24.40 -29.19 -9.94
CA ALA A 525 25.35 -28.07 -9.91
C ALA A 525 24.76 -26.76 -10.45
N ASP A 526 23.90 -26.84 -11.48
CA ASP A 526 23.27 -25.68 -12.13
C ASP A 526 22.22 -24.95 -11.26
N LEU A 527 21.96 -25.45 -10.05
CA LEU A 527 21.04 -24.88 -9.06
C LEU A 527 21.73 -24.21 -7.86
N ALA A 528 23.05 -24.05 -7.90
CA ALA A 528 23.81 -23.42 -6.80
C ALA A 528 23.28 -22.02 -6.43
N GLU A 529 22.97 -21.17 -7.42
CA GLU A 529 22.41 -19.83 -7.18
C GLU A 529 21.03 -19.90 -6.51
N ALA A 530 20.13 -20.74 -7.03
CA ALA A 530 18.79 -20.91 -6.48
C ALA A 530 18.83 -21.45 -5.04
N ARG A 531 19.73 -22.42 -4.76
CA ARG A 531 19.97 -22.88 -3.38
C ARG A 531 20.46 -21.76 -2.47
N GLY A 532 21.37 -20.91 -2.97
CA GLY A 532 21.84 -19.73 -2.24
C GLY A 532 20.69 -18.77 -1.89
N GLN A 533 19.75 -18.55 -2.81
CA GLN A 533 18.57 -17.70 -2.58
C GLN A 533 17.61 -18.29 -1.52
N PHE A 534 17.38 -19.61 -1.53
CA PHE A 534 16.62 -20.28 -0.48
C PHE A 534 17.32 -20.22 0.88
N ALA A 535 18.63 -20.48 0.92
CA ALA A 535 19.41 -20.39 2.15
C ALA A 535 19.39 -18.96 2.73
N ALA A 536 19.53 -17.94 1.88
CA ALA A 536 19.41 -16.55 2.29
C ALA A 536 18.00 -16.22 2.80
N PHE A 537 16.94 -16.73 2.17
CA PHE A 537 15.57 -16.55 2.65
C PHE A 537 15.37 -17.18 4.04
N ILE A 538 15.76 -18.45 4.21
CA ILE A 538 15.69 -19.18 5.49
C ILE A 538 16.44 -18.42 6.59
N GLY A 539 17.68 -18.01 6.30
CA GLY A 539 18.50 -17.24 7.25
C GLY A 539 17.88 -15.90 7.64
N ASN A 540 17.24 -15.20 6.70
CA ASN A 540 16.53 -13.95 6.99
C ASN A 540 15.22 -14.18 7.77
N ILE A 541 14.51 -15.29 7.56
CA ILE A 541 13.35 -15.64 8.41
C ILE A 541 13.81 -15.93 9.84
N GLU A 542 14.86 -16.75 10.03
CA GLU A 542 15.41 -17.02 11.37
C GLU A 542 15.85 -15.74 12.07
N ARG A 543 16.57 -14.85 11.37
CA ARG A 543 17.03 -13.59 11.95
C ARG A 543 15.87 -12.73 12.47
N ASN A 544 14.79 -12.61 11.70
CA ASN A 544 13.72 -11.64 11.98
C ASN A 544 12.58 -12.22 12.81
N PHE A 545 12.44 -13.55 12.88
CA PHE A 545 11.32 -14.21 13.56
C PHE A 545 11.74 -15.36 14.49
N GLY A 546 13.01 -15.77 14.47
CA GLY A 546 13.55 -16.80 15.37
C GLY A 546 13.56 -16.37 16.83
N SER A 547 13.96 -17.29 17.72
CA SER A 547 13.89 -17.09 19.18
C SER A 547 14.69 -15.89 19.70
N GLY A 548 15.74 -15.48 19.00
CA GLY A 548 16.59 -14.32 19.33
C GLY A 548 16.32 -13.08 18.50
N ALA A 549 15.20 -13.01 17.78
CA ALA A 549 14.91 -11.89 16.88
C ALA A 549 14.75 -10.54 17.60
N GLU A 550 15.52 -9.55 17.16
CA GLU A 550 15.56 -8.20 17.77
C GLU A 550 14.18 -7.53 17.79
N GLY A 551 13.39 -7.69 16.73
CA GLY A 551 12.03 -7.13 16.67
C GLY A 551 11.14 -7.59 17.84
N TYR A 552 11.26 -8.85 18.25
CA TYR A 552 10.51 -9.41 19.38
C TYR A 552 11.04 -8.91 20.73
N ALA A 553 12.35 -8.67 20.85
CA ALA A 553 12.93 -8.03 22.03
C ALA A 553 12.43 -6.58 22.19
N LEU A 554 12.28 -5.83 21.09
CA LEU A 554 11.79 -4.44 21.10
C LEU A 554 10.33 -4.32 21.57
N ILE A 555 9.49 -5.29 21.26
CA ILE A 555 8.05 -5.28 21.64
C ILE A 555 7.77 -6.01 22.96
N GLY A 556 8.78 -6.69 23.51
CA GLY A 556 8.70 -7.43 24.76
C GLY A 556 8.55 -6.53 25.99
N PRO A 557 8.28 -7.11 27.18
CA PRO A 557 8.31 -6.37 28.43
C PRO A 557 9.69 -5.75 28.67
N GLY A 558 9.74 -4.44 28.89
CA GLY A 558 10.98 -3.73 29.20
C GLY A 558 10.90 -2.23 28.91
N PRO A 559 12.03 -1.51 29.08
CA PRO A 559 12.08 -0.04 28.99
C PRO A 559 11.62 0.51 27.64
N ASN A 560 11.93 -0.19 26.52
CA ASN A 560 11.50 0.26 25.19
C ASN A 560 9.97 0.30 25.08
N ARG A 561 9.30 -0.77 25.52
CA ARG A 561 7.83 -0.84 25.49
C ARG A 561 7.21 0.21 26.41
N GLU A 562 7.76 0.41 27.60
CA GLU A 562 7.29 1.45 28.53
C GLU A 562 7.42 2.86 27.92
N GLN A 563 8.56 3.17 27.31
CA GLN A 563 8.78 4.44 26.63
C GLN A 563 7.78 4.65 25.49
N ARG A 564 7.54 3.61 24.67
CA ARG A 564 6.55 3.65 23.58
C ARG A 564 5.13 3.87 24.10
N LEU A 565 4.73 3.18 25.15
CA LEU A 565 3.41 3.35 25.78
C LEU A 565 3.23 4.78 26.32
N GLN A 566 4.24 5.33 26.98
CA GLN A 566 4.21 6.72 27.45
C GLN A 566 4.09 7.72 26.29
N ALA A 567 4.85 7.52 25.21
CA ALA A 567 4.78 8.39 24.02
C ALA A 567 3.40 8.32 23.34
N ILE A 568 2.81 7.12 23.23
CA ILE A 568 1.46 6.92 22.70
C ILE A 568 0.41 7.59 23.59
N ALA A 569 0.48 7.37 24.90
CA ALA A 569 -0.45 7.98 25.86
C ALA A 569 -0.39 9.51 25.80
N GLY A 570 0.83 10.08 25.78
CA GLY A 570 1.03 11.52 25.66
C GLY A 570 0.47 12.09 24.36
N ALA A 571 0.66 11.38 23.24
CA ALA A 571 0.14 11.79 21.94
C ALA A 571 -1.40 11.79 21.91
N ILE A 572 -2.04 10.71 22.39
CA ILE A 572 -3.51 10.62 22.48
C ILE A 572 -4.06 11.75 23.36
N PHE A 573 -3.45 11.97 24.52
CA PHE A 573 -3.87 13.04 25.43
C PHE A 573 -3.71 14.44 24.82
N GLY A 574 -2.62 14.68 24.07
CA GLY A 574 -2.31 15.96 23.44
C GLY A 574 -3.17 16.31 22.21
N TYR A 575 -3.85 15.33 21.60
CA TYR A 575 -4.52 15.51 20.30
C TYR A 575 -5.51 16.67 20.24
N ALA A 576 -6.27 16.94 21.31
CA ALA A 576 -7.21 18.06 21.33
C ALA A 576 -6.48 19.42 21.23
N GLY A 577 -5.32 19.53 21.87
CA GLY A 577 -4.44 20.70 21.77
C GLY A 577 -3.83 20.81 20.37
N ASP A 578 -3.37 19.70 19.80
CA ASP A 578 -2.86 19.62 18.43
C ASP A 578 -3.93 20.07 17.44
N ARG A 579 -5.18 19.64 17.62
CA ARG A 579 -6.32 20.01 16.78
C ARG A 579 -6.61 21.50 16.84
N ALA A 580 -6.65 22.08 18.04
CA ALA A 580 -6.84 23.52 18.20
C ALA A 580 -5.68 24.32 17.58
N ALA A 581 -4.43 23.86 17.72
CA ALA A 581 -3.27 24.48 17.08
C ALA A 581 -3.35 24.41 15.55
N TRP A 582 -3.78 23.27 15.02
CA TRP A 582 -4.02 23.11 13.60
C TRP A 582 -5.09 24.09 13.12
N GLU A 583 -6.28 24.12 13.71
CA GLU A 583 -7.38 24.98 13.24
C GLU A 583 -7.11 26.48 13.38
N SER A 584 -6.39 26.90 14.44
CA SER A 584 -6.10 28.31 14.70
C SER A 584 -5.02 28.93 13.81
N ARG A 585 -4.42 28.16 12.89
CA ARG A 585 -3.36 28.69 12.02
C ARG A 585 -3.93 29.57 10.92
N ASP A 586 -3.55 30.84 10.94
CA ASP A 586 -3.66 31.73 9.79
C ASP A 586 -2.34 31.63 9.02
N LEU A 587 -2.30 30.73 8.04
CA LEU A 587 -1.27 30.77 7.00
C LEU A 587 -1.71 31.89 6.05
N GLY A 588 -1.33 33.12 6.38
CA GLY A 588 -1.73 34.34 5.68
C GLY A 588 -1.59 34.27 4.16
#